data_AF-A0A1J5VJ50-F1
#
_entry.id   AF-A0A1J5VJ50-F1
#
_cell.length_a   1.000
_cell.length_b   1.000
_cell.length_c   1.000
_cell.angle_alpha   90.00
_cell.angle_beta   90.00
_cell.angle_gamma   90.00
#
_symmetry.space_group_name_H-M   'P 1'
#
loop_
_entity.id
_entity.type
_entity.pdbx_description
1 polymer ?
#
loop_
_entity_poly.entity_id
_entity_poly.type
_entity_poly.pdbx_seq_one_letter_code
_entity_poly.pdbx_strand_id
1 'polypeptide(L)'
;MRGIANAFRVPEAGKAIRMTMKRTLSADGIEYEIDKSLVLPWIFSALRKTPAFSKKWSKAWLWRDEVFVLEYPASGTNVAFDLAKIREDLSLSAVVRESGYASSFKGQLKLAFGDELGFEKPSKLGFEVFSANVQEDWMLLYDRAVAVVNEVMGIMPYEMNISALRQVAKGISRVSSPLKDLRSSPEFRQLAQRVKERAHGKTVIFVPKEGDWCDSLIREGTEQFLENYEIDFRTVEWHELSGLIDCASNLGITFKDYLVLDGGGRLLSQDSTSETKLRAEGLAQLFGRVIALPQFFDAPIIDCPGTDIEYFSNEKHQSVQYCPEATFCHDLAFYLQVPALTRLDSALGEGFFFSENGGRRLGDICKYSFDLAPYGNHMSSTALIFEMLNRYSAIYTDRVYIAIAAAMMGKDVYLFSCSSDRTAGIYTATIKGNYPKVEFINSR
;
A
#
# COMPACT_ATOMS: atom_id res chain seq x y z
N MET A 1 -0.54 -43.27 -13.49
CA MET A 1 0.53 -42.28 -13.17
C MET A 1 1.30 -41.80 -14.43
N ARG A 2 0.60 -41.35 -15.49
CA ARG A 2 1.21 -40.64 -16.64
C ARG A 2 0.40 -39.41 -17.11
N GLY A 3 -0.67 -39.05 -16.39
CA GLY A 3 -1.59 -37.97 -16.77
C GLY A 3 -1.38 -36.63 -16.07
N ILE A 4 -0.51 -36.54 -15.05
CA ILE A 4 -0.30 -35.31 -14.26
C ILE A 4 0.98 -34.56 -14.68
N ALA A 5 1.88 -35.21 -15.44
CA ALA A 5 3.13 -34.61 -15.90
C ALA A 5 2.97 -33.61 -17.08
N ASN A 6 1.77 -33.48 -17.67
CA ASN A 6 1.52 -32.58 -18.79
C ASN A 6 0.95 -31.21 -18.40
N ALA A 7 0.67 -30.97 -17.11
CA ALA A 7 0.18 -29.68 -16.62
C ALA A 7 1.29 -28.61 -16.43
N PHE A 8 2.56 -28.96 -16.71
CA PHE A 8 3.72 -28.08 -16.51
C PHE A 8 4.48 -27.70 -17.79
N ARG A 9 3.87 -27.86 -18.97
CA ARG A 9 4.44 -27.28 -20.21
C ARG A 9 3.82 -25.92 -20.48
N VAL A 10 4.52 -24.87 -20.03
CA VAL A 10 4.28 -23.48 -20.41
C VAL A 10 4.61 -23.32 -21.91
N PRO A 11 3.77 -22.65 -22.71
CA PRO A 11 4.15 -22.24 -24.06
C PRO A 11 5.27 -21.19 -23.98
N GLU A 12 6.25 -21.25 -24.88
CA GLU A 12 7.38 -20.30 -24.93
C GLU A 12 6.88 -18.86 -24.77
N ALA A 13 7.10 -18.29 -23.58
CA ALA A 13 6.88 -16.88 -23.32
C ALA A 13 7.88 -16.11 -24.19
N GLY A 14 7.35 -15.20 -25.02
CA GLY A 14 8.16 -14.26 -25.79
C GLY A 14 9.19 -13.59 -24.89
N LYS A 15 10.43 -13.50 -25.38
CA LYS A 15 11.56 -12.89 -24.66
C LYS A 15 11.16 -11.54 -24.05
N ALA A 16 11.05 -11.49 -22.73
CA ALA A 16 11.07 -10.24 -22.00
C ALA A 16 12.42 -9.55 -22.28
N ILE A 17 12.38 -8.33 -22.82
CA ILE A 17 13.57 -7.51 -23.04
C ILE A 17 14.02 -7.03 -21.65
N ARG A 18 15.13 -7.58 -21.16
CA ARG A 18 15.71 -7.21 -19.86
C ARG A 18 16.39 -5.85 -19.98
N MET A 19 15.71 -4.78 -19.59
CA MET A 19 16.32 -3.44 -19.54
C MET A 19 17.34 -3.40 -18.40
N THR A 20 18.61 -3.15 -18.73
CA THR A 20 19.68 -2.98 -17.75
C THR A 20 20.11 -1.52 -17.77
N MET A 21 19.94 -0.81 -16.66
CA MET A 21 20.32 0.61 -16.54
C MET A 21 21.72 0.71 -15.94
N LYS A 22 22.70 1.20 -16.70
CA LYS A 22 24.06 1.39 -16.21
C LYS A 22 24.28 2.86 -15.83
N ARG A 23 24.64 3.10 -14.57
CA ARG A 23 24.87 4.44 -14.00
C ARG A 23 26.35 4.77 -14.03
N THR A 24 26.71 5.91 -14.62
CA THR A 24 28.09 6.40 -14.64
C THR A 24 28.14 7.86 -14.22
N LEU A 25 29.11 8.23 -13.39
CA LEU A 25 29.29 9.61 -12.90
C LEU A 25 30.34 10.30 -13.78
N SER A 26 29.96 11.40 -14.44
CA SER A 26 30.87 12.23 -15.25
C SER A 26 31.08 13.60 -14.61
N ALA A 27 32.02 14.39 -15.15
CA ALA A 27 32.34 15.73 -14.64
C ALA A 27 31.17 16.72 -14.77
N ASP A 28 30.19 16.45 -15.63
CA ASP A 28 29.02 17.30 -15.89
C ASP A 28 27.73 16.77 -15.21
N GLY A 29 27.79 15.62 -14.53
CA GLY A 29 26.65 15.07 -13.79
C GLY A 29 26.54 13.54 -13.83
N ILE A 30 25.35 13.04 -13.48
CA ILE A 30 25.05 11.60 -13.55
C ILE A 30 24.49 11.29 -14.94
N GLU A 31 25.16 10.40 -15.67
CA GLU A 31 24.71 9.90 -16.97
C GLU A 31 24.15 8.48 -16.85
N TYR A 32 23.05 8.23 -17.56
CA TYR A 32 22.37 6.94 -17.61
C TYR A 32 22.48 6.40 -19.04
N GLU A 33 23.08 5.22 -19.19
CA GLU A 33 23.13 4.52 -20.48
C GLU A 33 21.97 3.51 -20.52
N ILE A 34 21.00 3.74 -21.41
CA ILE A 34 19.79 2.91 -21.60
C ILE A 34 19.67 2.56 -23.08
N ASP A 35 19.37 1.28 -23.37
CA ASP A 35 19.21 0.77 -24.74
C ASP A 35 18.05 1.47 -25.48
N LYS A 36 18.28 1.79 -26.76
CA LYS A 36 17.61 2.87 -27.51
C LYS A 36 16.37 2.40 -28.28
N SER A 37 15.31 1.96 -27.60
CA SER A 37 13.96 1.88 -28.19
C SER A 37 13.07 3.02 -27.68
N LEU A 38 12.60 3.83 -28.63
CA LEU A 38 12.19 5.23 -28.54
C LEU A 38 10.73 5.43 -28.10
N VAL A 39 10.51 6.08 -26.95
CA VAL A 39 9.37 7.00 -26.68
C VAL A 39 9.78 7.98 -25.56
N LEU A 40 10.37 7.42 -24.49
CA LEU A 40 10.71 8.13 -23.26
C LEU A 40 11.77 9.24 -23.42
N PRO A 41 12.93 9.04 -24.10
CA PRO A 41 13.96 10.08 -24.20
C PRO A 41 13.51 11.32 -24.97
N TRP A 42 12.60 11.15 -25.94
CA TRP A 42 12.08 12.26 -26.74
C TRP A 42 11.03 13.07 -25.96
N ILE A 43 10.11 12.42 -25.25
CA ILE A 43 9.10 13.08 -24.37
C ILE A 43 9.80 13.91 -23.29
N PHE A 44 10.82 13.36 -22.63
CA PHE A 44 11.59 14.09 -21.62
C PHE A 44 12.38 15.28 -22.21
N SER A 45 12.90 15.14 -23.44
CA SER A 45 13.61 16.22 -24.15
C SER A 45 12.67 17.34 -24.59
N ALA A 46 11.47 17.00 -25.06
CA ALA A 46 10.43 17.96 -25.45
C ALA A 46 9.87 18.72 -24.23
N LEU A 47 9.52 18.01 -23.15
CA LEU A 47 9.00 18.62 -21.92
C LEU A 47 10.01 19.53 -21.20
N ARG A 48 11.32 19.22 -21.28
CA ARG A 48 12.39 20.05 -20.71
C ARG A 48 12.72 21.31 -21.53
N LYS A 49 12.46 21.29 -22.84
CA LYS A 49 12.82 22.40 -23.76
C LYS A 49 11.75 23.49 -23.83
N THR A 50 10.55 23.29 -23.29
CA THR A 50 9.48 24.30 -23.28
C THR A 50 9.55 25.16 -22.01
N PRO A 51 9.91 26.47 -22.08
CA PRO A 51 10.22 27.30 -20.90
C PRO A 51 9.04 27.55 -19.94
N ALA A 52 7.80 27.36 -20.42
CA ALA A 52 6.58 27.49 -19.61
C ALA A 52 6.31 26.24 -18.74
N PHE A 53 6.79 25.06 -19.16
CA PHE A 53 6.58 23.78 -18.46
C PHE A 53 7.60 23.52 -17.37
N SER A 54 8.89 23.84 -17.61
CA SER A 54 9.98 23.60 -16.65
C SER A 54 9.88 24.43 -15.36
N LYS A 55 9.00 25.44 -15.32
CA LYS A 55 8.77 26.32 -14.16
C LYS A 55 7.54 25.95 -13.30
N LYS A 56 6.62 25.10 -13.78
CA LYS A 56 5.30 24.90 -13.15
C LYS A 56 4.98 23.47 -12.71
N TRP A 57 5.71 22.48 -13.19
CA TRP A 57 5.52 21.08 -12.81
C TRP A 57 6.76 20.62 -12.03
N SER A 58 6.58 20.06 -10.85
CA SER A 58 7.72 19.55 -10.06
C SER A 58 7.98 18.06 -10.29
N LYS A 59 7.01 17.27 -10.77
CA LYS A 59 7.13 15.79 -10.83
C LYS A 59 6.28 15.15 -11.95
N ALA A 60 6.86 14.11 -12.57
CA ALA A 60 6.21 13.17 -13.49
C ALA A 60 6.62 11.76 -13.05
N TRP A 61 5.71 10.80 -13.02
CA TRP A 61 6.02 9.43 -12.61
C TRP A 61 5.30 8.40 -13.48
N LEU A 62 5.90 7.22 -13.58
CA LEU A 62 5.36 6.03 -14.26
C LEU A 62 4.63 5.16 -13.24
N TRP A 63 3.45 4.68 -13.59
CA TRP A 63 2.67 3.71 -12.84
C TRP A 63 2.66 2.37 -13.61
N ARG A 64 3.01 1.25 -12.95
CA ARG A 64 3.10 -0.13 -13.51
C ARG A 64 3.62 -0.21 -14.95
N ASP A 65 4.93 -0.29 -15.15
CA ASP A 65 5.70 -0.59 -16.38
C ASP A 65 5.29 0.06 -17.74
N GLU A 66 4.09 0.64 -17.92
CA GLU A 66 3.53 1.13 -19.19
C GLU A 66 2.44 2.25 -19.04
N VAL A 67 2.06 2.69 -17.83
CA VAL A 67 0.98 3.70 -17.63
C VAL A 67 1.53 5.02 -17.07
N PHE A 68 1.07 6.16 -17.62
CA PHE A 68 1.46 7.50 -17.14
C PHE A 68 0.30 8.18 -16.43
N VAL A 69 0.52 8.60 -15.19
CA VAL A 69 -0.46 9.38 -14.41
C VAL A 69 0.10 10.78 -14.20
N LEU A 70 -0.66 11.79 -14.64
CA LEU A 70 -0.33 13.21 -14.45
C LEU A 70 -1.24 13.79 -13.37
N GLU A 71 -0.66 14.15 -12.22
CA GLU A 71 -1.40 14.74 -11.12
C GLU A 71 -0.97 16.19 -10.86
N TYR A 72 -1.96 17.07 -10.73
CA TYR A 72 -1.74 18.50 -10.49
C TYR A 72 -1.80 18.80 -8.99
N PRO A 73 -0.82 19.53 -8.40
CA PRO A 73 -0.82 19.86 -6.99
C PRO A 73 -1.46 21.24 -6.78
N ALA A 74 -2.79 21.33 -6.79
CA ALA A 74 -3.48 22.39 -6.09
C ALA A 74 -4.68 21.82 -5.34
N SER A 75 -4.81 22.27 -4.10
CA SER A 75 -5.95 22.00 -3.25
C SER A 75 -7.25 22.37 -3.96
N GLY A 76 -8.09 21.36 -4.26
CA GLY A 76 -9.48 21.56 -4.66
C GLY A 76 -9.88 21.10 -6.07
N THR A 77 -9.02 20.46 -6.86
CA THR A 77 -9.47 19.99 -8.18
C THR A 77 -10.32 18.73 -8.08
N ASN A 78 -11.53 18.82 -8.62
CA ASN A 78 -12.51 17.73 -8.70
C ASN A 78 -12.21 16.73 -9.83
N VAL A 79 -11.02 16.73 -10.46
CA VAL A 79 -10.73 15.90 -11.65
C VAL A 79 -9.38 15.20 -11.53
N ALA A 80 -9.34 13.90 -11.86
CA ALA A 80 -8.12 13.11 -12.02
C ALA A 80 -8.08 12.49 -13.42
N PHE A 81 -6.88 12.18 -13.95
CA PHE A 81 -6.70 11.57 -15.27
C PHE A 81 -5.82 10.32 -15.19
N ASP A 82 -6.11 9.35 -16.04
CA ASP A 82 -5.33 8.14 -16.27
C ASP A 82 -5.16 7.94 -17.78
N LEU A 83 -3.94 7.61 -18.22
CA LEU A 83 -3.61 7.43 -19.63
C LEU A 83 -2.94 6.06 -19.81
N ALA A 84 -3.67 5.12 -20.40
CA ALA A 84 -3.22 3.75 -20.59
C ALA A 84 -3.21 3.38 -22.07
N LYS A 85 -2.18 2.66 -22.51
CA LYS A 85 -2.20 1.99 -23.81
C LYS A 85 -2.90 0.63 -23.65
N ILE A 86 -4.00 0.42 -24.35
CA ILE A 86 -4.75 -0.83 -24.34
C ILE A 86 -4.70 -1.41 -25.74
N ARG A 87 -3.80 -2.40 -25.95
CA ARG A 87 -3.46 -2.97 -27.27
C ARG A 87 -2.80 -1.91 -28.18
N GLU A 88 -3.38 -1.62 -29.35
CA GLU A 88 -2.92 -0.58 -30.28
C GLU A 88 -3.54 0.79 -29.96
N ASP A 89 -4.56 0.84 -29.10
CA ASP A 89 -5.32 2.05 -28.79
C ASP A 89 -4.80 2.72 -27.52
N LEU A 90 -4.95 4.04 -27.45
CA LEU A 90 -4.64 4.80 -26.25
C LEU A 90 -5.94 5.27 -25.59
N SER A 91 -6.11 4.90 -24.34
CA SER A 91 -7.27 5.25 -23.52
C SER A 91 -6.89 6.35 -22.54
N LEU A 92 -7.56 7.49 -22.62
CA LEU A 92 -7.54 8.51 -21.59
C LEU A 92 -8.81 8.38 -20.77
N SER A 93 -8.69 8.04 -19.49
CA SER A 93 -9.75 8.07 -18.50
C SER A 93 -9.65 9.34 -17.67
N ALA A 94 -10.79 9.97 -17.38
CA ALA A 94 -10.88 11.09 -16.46
C ALA A 94 -11.94 10.79 -15.42
N VAL A 95 -11.71 11.17 -14.16
CA VAL A 95 -12.64 10.97 -13.04
C VAL A 95 -12.99 12.33 -12.47
N VAL A 96 -14.28 12.71 -12.53
CA VAL A 96 -14.78 13.95 -11.92
C VAL A 96 -15.54 13.64 -10.63
N ARG A 97 -15.12 14.22 -9.49
CA ARG A 97 -15.64 13.93 -8.15
C ARG A 97 -17.01 14.54 -7.83
N GLU A 98 -17.40 15.61 -8.53
CA GLU A 98 -18.68 16.29 -8.29
C GLU A 98 -19.58 16.23 -9.53
N SER A 99 -20.81 15.73 -9.35
CA SER A 99 -21.77 15.50 -10.44
C SER A 99 -22.19 16.77 -11.20
N GLY A 100 -22.22 17.93 -10.51
CA GLY A 100 -22.48 19.23 -11.14
C GLY A 100 -21.36 19.66 -12.10
N TYR A 101 -20.11 19.30 -11.78
CA TYR A 101 -18.95 19.56 -12.63
C TYR A 101 -18.80 18.52 -13.74
N ALA A 102 -19.23 17.27 -13.51
CA ALA A 102 -19.17 16.21 -14.51
C ALA A 102 -19.95 16.60 -15.79
N SER A 103 -21.15 17.17 -15.66
CA SER A 103 -21.94 17.61 -16.83
C SER A 103 -21.29 18.74 -17.62
N SER A 104 -20.67 19.70 -16.95
CA SER A 104 -19.92 20.81 -17.59
C SER A 104 -18.64 20.31 -18.25
N PHE A 105 -17.88 19.46 -17.54
CA PHE A 105 -16.66 18.82 -18.03
C PHE A 105 -16.94 17.92 -19.24
N LYS A 106 -18.04 17.17 -19.23
CA LYS A 106 -18.54 16.39 -20.37
C LYS A 106 -18.91 17.26 -21.55
N GLY A 107 -19.58 18.39 -21.31
CA GLY A 107 -19.89 19.38 -22.35
C GLY A 107 -18.63 19.95 -23.00
N GLN A 108 -17.62 20.25 -22.18
CA GLN A 108 -16.29 20.73 -22.62
C GLN A 108 -15.52 19.67 -23.40
N LEU A 109 -15.50 18.41 -22.94
CA LEU A 109 -14.90 17.29 -23.68
C LEU A 109 -15.61 17.08 -25.02
N LYS A 110 -16.94 17.13 -25.04
CA LYS A 110 -17.73 16.98 -26.26
C LYS A 110 -17.51 18.14 -27.24
N LEU A 111 -17.33 19.37 -26.75
CA LEU A 111 -16.94 20.53 -27.55
C LEU A 111 -15.52 20.39 -28.11
N ALA A 112 -14.60 19.82 -27.34
CA ALA A 112 -13.18 19.70 -27.72
C ALA A 112 -12.89 18.51 -28.65
N PHE A 113 -13.63 17.41 -28.52
CA PHE A 113 -13.39 16.12 -29.19
C PHE A 113 -14.55 15.62 -30.07
N GLY A 114 -15.66 16.35 -30.16
CA GLY A 114 -16.81 15.99 -31.00
C GLY A 114 -17.66 14.83 -30.48
N ASP A 115 -18.49 14.25 -31.34
CA ASP A 115 -19.37 13.11 -31.04
C ASP A 115 -18.64 11.74 -31.01
N GLU A 116 -17.32 11.71 -31.24
CA GLU A 116 -16.50 10.50 -31.37
C GLU A 116 -16.12 9.83 -30.03
N LEU A 117 -16.49 10.45 -28.90
CA LEU A 117 -16.36 9.85 -27.57
C LEU A 117 -17.35 8.68 -27.41
N GLY A 118 -16.84 7.46 -27.41
CA GLY A 118 -17.63 6.25 -27.13
C GLY A 118 -17.99 6.18 -25.66
N PHE A 119 -19.22 6.58 -25.29
CA PHE A 119 -19.65 6.56 -23.89
C PHE A 119 -20.19 5.20 -23.46
N GLU A 120 -19.60 4.57 -22.44
CA GLU A 120 -20.31 3.57 -21.63
C GLU A 120 -21.00 4.21 -20.41
N LYS A 121 -22.07 3.55 -19.94
CA LYS A 121 -23.05 4.08 -18.97
C LYS A 121 -22.43 4.60 -17.67
N PRO A 122 -23.06 5.60 -17.01
CA PRO A 122 -22.57 6.17 -15.76
C PRO A 122 -22.48 5.11 -14.66
N SER A 123 -21.31 5.04 -14.01
CA SER A 123 -21.15 4.27 -12.79
C SER A 123 -22.02 4.88 -11.68
N LYS A 124 -22.68 4.04 -10.87
CA LYS A 124 -23.61 4.47 -9.80
C LYS A 124 -22.93 5.25 -8.65
N LEU A 125 -21.64 5.58 -8.75
CA LEU A 125 -20.82 6.16 -7.68
C LEU A 125 -20.60 7.68 -7.76
N GLY A 126 -21.28 8.38 -8.67
CA GLY A 126 -21.09 9.84 -8.82
C GLY A 126 -19.82 10.24 -9.58
N PHE A 127 -19.19 9.28 -10.26
CA PHE A 127 -18.03 9.50 -11.13
C PHE A 127 -18.37 9.12 -12.58
N GLU A 128 -18.02 10.01 -13.52
CA GLU A 128 -18.03 9.71 -14.96
C GLU A 128 -16.61 9.36 -15.41
N VAL A 129 -16.46 8.24 -16.13
CA VAL A 129 -15.23 7.82 -16.80
C VAL A 129 -15.45 8.01 -18.28
N PHE A 130 -14.52 8.70 -18.94
CA PHE A 130 -14.55 8.94 -20.38
C PHE A 130 -13.50 8.09 -21.05
N SER A 131 -13.77 7.56 -22.23
CA SER A 131 -12.77 6.93 -23.08
C SER A 131 -12.91 7.51 -24.48
N ALA A 132 -11.80 7.93 -25.05
CA ALA A 132 -11.74 8.42 -26.42
C ALA A 132 -10.87 7.44 -27.22
N ASN A 133 -11.44 6.86 -28.28
CA ASN A 133 -10.65 6.15 -29.28
C ASN A 133 -10.26 7.18 -30.33
N VAL A 134 -9.02 7.65 -30.29
CA VAL A 134 -8.60 8.78 -31.13
C VAL A 134 -7.59 8.31 -32.17
N GLN A 135 -7.93 8.45 -33.45
CA GLN A 135 -7.01 8.22 -34.59
C GLN A 135 -6.28 9.51 -35.06
N GLU A 136 -6.43 10.64 -34.35
CA GLU A 136 -5.88 11.95 -34.76
C GLU A 136 -4.50 12.30 -34.17
N ASP A 137 -3.85 13.30 -34.80
CA ASP A 137 -2.50 13.82 -34.52
C ASP A 137 -2.31 14.30 -33.08
N TRP A 138 -1.35 13.65 -32.42
CA TRP A 138 -1.06 13.71 -30.99
C TRP A 138 -0.71 15.10 -30.46
N MET A 139 -0.14 15.96 -31.31
CA MET A 139 0.27 17.32 -30.90
C MET A 139 -0.92 18.25 -30.68
N LEU A 140 -1.99 18.09 -31.45
CA LEU A 140 -3.20 18.92 -31.35
C LEU A 140 -4.01 18.58 -30.10
N LEU A 141 -4.04 17.30 -29.72
CA LEU A 141 -4.71 16.82 -28.51
C LEU A 141 -4.01 17.32 -27.24
N TYR A 142 -2.67 17.31 -27.27
CA TYR A 142 -1.82 17.80 -26.19
C TYR A 142 -2.04 19.29 -25.92
N ASP A 143 -1.95 20.14 -26.95
CA ASP A 143 -2.10 21.59 -26.79
C ASP A 143 -3.49 21.97 -26.25
N ARG A 144 -4.53 21.20 -26.60
CA ARG A 144 -5.90 21.39 -26.12
C ARG A 144 -6.10 20.94 -24.68
N ALA A 145 -5.55 19.78 -24.29
CA ALA A 145 -5.58 19.32 -22.89
C ALA A 145 -4.86 20.32 -21.96
N VAL A 146 -3.75 20.89 -22.44
CA VAL A 146 -2.99 21.93 -21.72
C VAL A 146 -3.82 23.21 -21.56
N ALA A 147 -4.60 23.63 -22.56
CA ALA A 147 -5.47 24.81 -22.45
C ALA A 147 -6.57 24.64 -21.39
N VAL A 148 -7.24 23.48 -21.35
CA VAL A 148 -8.33 23.19 -20.39
C VAL A 148 -7.82 23.13 -18.95
N VAL A 149 -6.66 22.49 -18.72
CA VAL A 149 -6.03 22.46 -17.40
C VAL A 149 -5.66 23.87 -16.93
N ASN A 150 -5.13 24.72 -17.81
CA ASN A 150 -4.77 26.09 -17.45
C ASN A 150 -5.98 26.97 -17.05
N GLU A 151 -7.16 26.74 -17.65
CA GLU A 151 -8.38 27.50 -17.36
C GLU A 151 -9.03 27.09 -16.03
N VAL A 152 -9.08 25.78 -15.74
CA VAL A 152 -9.59 25.21 -14.47
C VAL A 152 -8.72 25.64 -13.29
N MET A 153 -7.42 25.83 -13.53
CA MET A 153 -6.45 26.20 -12.52
C MET A 153 -6.45 27.68 -12.10
N GLY A 154 -7.24 28.53 -12.75
CA GLY A 154 -7.40 29.95 -12.40
C GLY A 154 -8.27 30.22 -11.16
N ILE A 155 -8.85 29.19 -10.54
CA ILE A 155 -9.82 29.31 -9.44
C ILE A 155 -9.16 28.83 -8.13
N MET A 156 -8.86 29.76 -7.22
CA MET A 156 -8.01 29.54 -6.02
C MET A 156 -8.64 28.70 -4.87
N PRO A 157 -7.81 28.18 -3.92
CA PRO A 157 -8.25 27.40 -2.76
C PRO A 157 -8.59 28.27 -1.53
N TYR A 158 -9.54 27.79 -0.72
CA TYR A 158 -9.98 28.39 0.56
C TYR A 158 -8.99 28.16 1.70
N GLU A 159 -8.63 29.24 2.41
CA GLU A 159 -8.01 29.20 3.74
C GLU A 159 -9.09 28.94 4.81
N MET A 160 -8.97 27.87 5.58
CA MET A 160 -9.76 27.68 6.82
C MET A 160 -8.86 27.57 8.05
N ASN A 161 -9.43 27.98 9.18
CA ASN A 161 -8.88 28.17 10.54
C ASN A 161 -7.93 27.06 11.09
N ILE A 162 -6.71 26.97 10.55
CA ILE A 162 -5.58 26.16 11.07
C ILE A 162 -5.09 26.65 12.46
N SER A 163 -5.49 27.85 12.87
CA SER A 163 -5.09 28.50 14.13
C SER A 163 -5.47 27.73 15.39
N ALA A 164 -6.61 27.03 15.41
CA ALA A 164 -7.09 26.28 16.58
C ALA A 164 -6.30 24.98 16.82
N LEU A 165 -5.97 24.22 15.77
CA LEU A 165 -5.17 22.98 15.87
C LEU A 165 -3.69 23.28 16.19
N ARG A 166 -3.13 24.36 15.62
CA ARG A 166 -1.78 24.83 15.96
C ARG A 166 -1.62 25.18 17.44
N GLN A 167 -2.69 25.56 18.15
CA GLN A 167 -2.62 25.90 19.56
C GLN A 167 -2.42 24.64 20.44
N VAL A 168 -2.91 23.48 20.01
CA VAL A 168 -2.67 22.18 20.68
C VAL A 168 -1.25 21.67 20.37
N ALA A 169 -0.73 21.89 19.16
CA ALA A 169 0.58 21.39 18.74
C ALA A 169 1.80 22.26 19.14
N LYS A 170 1.59 23.49 19.63
CA LYS A 170 2.66 24.48 19.89
C LYS A 170 3.62 24.16 21.05
N GLY A 171 3.41 23.05 21.77
CA GLY A 171 4.29 22.60 22.86
C GLY A 171 5.40 21.62 22.46
N ILE A 172 5.47 21.21 21.20
CA ILE A 172 6.25 20.02 20.81
C ILE A 172 7.64 20.42 20.27
N SER A 173 8.67 20.10 21.04
CA SER A 173 10.08 20.21 20.62
C SER A 173 10.36 19.21 19.49
N ARG A 174 10.86 19.69 18.35
CA ARG A 174 11.28 18.84 17.23
C ARG A 174 12.55 18.08 17.62
N VAL A 175 12.42 16.83 18.02
CA VAL A 175 13.58 15.94 18.24
C VAL A 175 14.24 15.64 16.89
N SER A 176 15.53 15.95 16.78
CA SER A 176 16.34 15.80 15.56
C SER A 176 17.06 14.45 15.45
N SER A 177 16.68 13.47 16.27
CA SER A 177 17.30 12.14 16.23
C SER A 177 17.01 11.46 14.89
N PRO A 178 18.00 10.78 14.27
CA PRO A 178 17.75 9.98 13.09
C PRO A 178 16.68 8.92 13.41
N LEU A 179 15.82 8.63 12.43
CA LEU A 179 14.81 7.58 12.57
C LEU A 179 15.51 6.25 12.83
N LYS A 180 15.03 5.52 13.84
CA LYS A 180 15.58 4.22 14.16
C LYS A 180 15.02 3.20 13.19
N ASP A 181 15.88 2.65 12.34
CA ASP A 181 15.56 1.48 11.52
C ASP A 181 15.41 0.25 12.42
N LEU A 182 14.24 -0.39 12.36
CA LEU A 182 13.94 -1.59 13.15
C LEU A 182 14.35 -2.88 12.45
N ARG A 183 14.75 -2.87 11.17
CA ARG A 183 15.12 -4.10 10.44
C ARG A 183 16.28 -4.87 11.09
N SER A 184 17.15 -4.16 11.82
CA SER A 184 18.26 -4.76 12.56
C SER A 184 17.90 -5.17 14.00
N SER A 185 16.62 -5.11 14.39
CA SER A 185 16.22 -5.46 15.76
C SER A 185 16.48 -6.96 16.04
N PRO A 186 16.83 -7.32 17.28
CA PRO A 186 17.04 -8.71 17.66
C PRO A 186 15.78 -9.57 17.48
N GLU A 187 14.59 -8.99 17.61
CA GLU A 187 13.31 -9.67 17.45
C GLU A 187 13.13 -10.23 16.03
N PHE A 188 13.46 -9.47 14.99
CA PHE A 188 13.39 -9.99 13.62
C PHE A 188 14.44 -11.07 13.36
N ARG A 189 15.65 -10.95 13.92
CA ARG A 189 16.66 -12.01 13.83
C ARG A 189 16.18 -13.30 14.49
N GLN A 190 15.54 -13.20 15.65
CA GLN A 190 14.95 -14.34 16.34
C GLN A 190 13.86 -14.98 15.48
N LEU A 191 12.91 -14.20 14.95
CA LEU A 191 11.89 -14.71 14.04
C LEU A 191 12.51 -15.43 12.83
N ALA A 192 13.52 -14.83 12.19
CA ALA A 192 14.19 -15.42 11.03
C ALA A 192 14.88 -16.74 11.36
N GLN A 193 15.54 -16.82 12.51
CA GLN A 193 16.15 -18.04 13.01
C GLN A 193 15.09 -19.14 13.19
N ARG A 194 13.94 -18.83 13.80
CA ARG A 194 12.85 -19.79 14.02
C ARG A 194 12.24 -20.28 12.70
N VAL A 195 12.04 -19.40 11.73
CA VAL A 195 11.56 -19.77 10.39
C VAL A 195 12.56 -20.72 9.72
N LYS A 196 13.86 -20.40 9.72
CA LYS A 196 14.90 -21.26 9.14
C LYS A 196 15.00 -22.62 9.83
N GLU A 197 15.00 -22.62 11.15
CA GLU A 197 15.01 -23.83 11.99
C GLU A 197 13.82 -24.73 11.69
N ARG A 198 12.61 -24.19 11.48
CA ARG A 198 11.43 -25.01 11.19
C ARG A 198 11.32 -25.43 9.72
N ALA A 199 11.84 -24.63 8.80
CA ALA A 199 11.79 -24.91 7.36
C ALA A 199 12.74 -26.06 6.96
N HIS A 200 13.79 -26.34 7.74
CA HIS A 200 14.82 -27.34 7.41
C HIS A 200 15.41 -27.16 6.00
N GLY A 201 15.57 -25.92 5.55
CA GLY A 201 16.09 -25.57 4.22
C GLY A 201 15.13 -25.82 3.06
N LYS A 202 13.85 -26.13 3.32
CA LYS A 202 12.81 -26.27 2.30
C LYS A 202 12.13 -24.92 2.02
N THR A 203 11.53 -24.81 0.83
CA THR A 203 10.68 -23.67 0.47
C THR A 203 9.51 -23.53 1.45
N VAL A 204 9.35 -22.32 1.96
CA VAL A 204 8.28 -21.94 2.88
C VAL A 204 7.06 -21.46 2.09
N ILE A 205 5.86 -21.82 2.52
CA ILE A 205 4.62 -21.30 1.95
C ILE A 205 4.17 -20.11 2.79
N PHE A 206 4.25 -18.91 2.22
CA PHE A 206 3.76 -17.70 2.86
C PHE A 206 2.33 -17.41 2.40
N VAL A 207 1.40 -17.34 3.35
CA VAL A 207 -0.02 -17.07 3.08
C VAL A 207 -0.35 -15.67 3.64
N PRO A 208 -0.35 -14.61 2.83
CA PRO A 208 -0.65 -13.27 3.32
C PRO A 208 -2.07 -13.23 3.87
N LYS A 209 -2.29 -12.33 4.82
CA LYS A 209 -3.63 -12.07 5.30
C LYS A 209 -4.43 -11.38 4.20
N GLU A 210 -5.62 -11.89 3.91
CA GLU A 210 -6.58 -11.17 3.08
C GLU A 210 -7.13 -9.97 3.85
N GLY A 211 -7.10 -8.80 3.21
CA GLY A 211 -7.53 -7.58 3.87
C GLY A 211 -7.42 -6.36 2.99
N ASP A 212 -7.43 -5.22 3.67
CA ASP A 212 -7.48 -3.89 3.06
C ASP A 212 -6.09 -3.45 2.59
N TRP A 213 -5.98 -2.24 2.05
CA TRP A 213 -4.70 -1.76 1.53
C TRP A 213 -3.61 -1.66 2.60
N CYS A 214 -3.96 -1.43 3.87
CA CYS A 214 -2.98 -1.38 4.95
C CYS A 214 -2.35 -2.74 5.22
N ASP A 215 -3.07 -3.85 4.98
CA ASP A 215 -2.51 -5.20 5.12
C ASP A 215 -1.41 -5.47 4.07
N SER A 216 -1.38 -4.72 2.97
CA SER A 216 -0.31 -4.83 1.97
C SER A 216 1.05 -4.36 2.50
N LEU A 217 1.05 -3.48 3.51
CA LEU A 217 2.27 -3.08 4.22
C LEU A 217 2.89 -4.26 4.97
N ILE A 218 2.05 -5.10 5.59
CA ILE A 218 2.51 -6.30 6.30
C ILE A 218 3.05 -7.32 5.30
N ARG A 219 2.30 -7.56 4.20
CA ARG A 219 2.72 -8.50 3.15
C ARG A 219 4.08 -8.12 2.58
N GLU A 220 4.23 -6.90 2.08
CA GLU A 220 5.46 -6.44 1.45
C GLU A 220 6.62 -6.37 2.47
N GLY A 221 6.33 -6.03 3.73
CA GLY A 221 7.33 -6.08 4.81
C GLY A 221 7.78 -7.51 5.12
N THR A 222 6.87 -8.48 5.07
CA THR A 222 7.15 -9.91 5.23
C THR A 222 8.02 -10.43 4.07
N GLU A 223 7.66 -10.10 2.83
CA GLU A 223 8.43 -10.53 1.65
C GLU A 223 9.87 -10.00 1.73
N GLN A 224 10.05 -8.71 2.00
CA GLN A 224 11.38 -8.13 2.19
C GLN A 224 12.14 -8.74 3.38
N PHE A 225 11.44 -9.16 4.44
CA PHE A 225 12.02 -9.90 5.55
C PHE A 225 12.55 -11.26 5.12
N LEU A 226 11.75 -12.05 4.40
CA LEU A 226 12.13 -13.38 3.94
C LEU A 226 13.30 -13.30 2.96
N GLU A 227 13.26 -12.37 2.01
CA GLU A 227 14.34 -12.10 1.06
C GLU A 227 15.63 -11.71 1.77
N ASN A 228 15.56 -10.75 2.71
CA ASN A 228 16.75 -10.26 3.42
C ASN A 228 17.45 -11.33 4.26
N TYR A 229 16.68 -12.30 4.78
CA TYR A 229 17.25 -13.43 5.51
C TYR A 229 17.50 -14.66 4.63
N GLU A 230 17.39 -14.57 3.31
CA GLU A 230 17.63 -15.70 2.38
C GLU A 230 16.76 -16.93 2.73
N ILE A 231 15.50 -16.70 3.11
CA ILE A 231 14.53 -17.76 3.33
C ILE A 231 13.82 -17.98 1.99
N ASP A 232 13.98 -19.17 1.40
CA ASP A 232 13.27 -19.53 0.18
C ASP A 232 11.77 -19.65 0.46
N PHE A 233 10.94 -18.91 -0.28
CA PHE A 233 9.51 -18.85 -0.03
C PHE A 233 8.70 -18.69 -1.32
N ARG A 234 7.42 -19.08 -1.22
CA ARG A 234 6.39 -18.81 -2.21
C ARG A 234 5.19 -18.17 -1.53
N THR A 235 4.81 -16.98 -2.00
CA THR A 235 3.53 -16.36 -1.65
C THR A 235 2.38 -17.12 -2.33
N VAL A 236 1.39 -17.54 -1.57
CA VAL A 236 0.18 -18.23 -2.06
C VAL A 236 -1.03 -17.58 -1.41
N GLU A 237 -2.00 -17.13 -2.20
CA GLU A 237 -3.21 -16.50 -1.68
C GLU A 237 -4.15 -17.53 -1.03
N TRP A 238 -4.97 -17.10 -0.08
CA TRP A 238 -5.84 -18.01 0.66
C TRP A 238 -6.85 -18.72 -0.25
N HIS A 239 -7.41 -18.02 -1.24
CA HIS A 239 -8.33 -18.61 -2.21
C HIS A 239 -7.70 -19.74 -3.06
N GLU A 240 -6.37 -19.76 -3.24
CA GLU A 240 -5.67 -20.86 -3.91
C GLU A 240 -5.54 -22.09 -3.01
N LEU A 241 -5.46 -21.88 -1.69
CA LEU A 241 -5.30 -22.94 -0.70
C LEU A 241 -6.62 -23.51 -0.18
N SER A 242 -7.66 -22.70 -0.08
CA SER A 242 -8.94 -23.10 0.54
C SER A 242 -9.55 -24.33 -0.14
N GLY A 243 -9.63 -24.33 -1.48
CA GLY A 243 -10.10 -25.49 -2.23
C GLY A 243 -9.19 -26.72 -2.11
N LEU A 244 -7.87 -26.50 -1.95
CA LEU A 244 -6.89 -27.57 -1.71
C LEU A 244 -7.06 -28.21 -0.33
N ILE A 245 -7.32 -27.39 0.70
CA ILE A 245 -7.57 -27.85 2.07
C ILE A 245 -8.81 -28.75 2.10
N ASP A 246 -9.91 -28.33 1.48
CA ASP A 246 -11.14 -29.11 1.43
C ASP A 246 -10.94 -30.45 0.71
N CYS A 247 -10.26 -30.44 -0.44
CA CYS A 247 -9.95 -31.68 -1.16
C CYS A 247 -9.00 -32.59 -0.38
N ALA A 248 -7.93 -32.04 0.21
CA ALA A 248 -6.93 -32.82 0.94
C ALA A 248 -7.52 -33.43 2.22
N SER A 249 -8.36 -32.68 2.94
CA SER A 249 -9.06 -33.15 4.14
C SER A 249 -9.96 -34.35 3.82
N ASN A 250 -10.77 -34.25 2.76
CA ASN A 250 -11.63 -35.36 2.30
C ASN A 250 -10.86 -36.62 1.87
N LEU A 251 -9.60 -36.45 1.44
CA LEU A 251 -8.73 -37.55 1.00
C LEU A 251 -7.75 -38.03 2.09
N GLY A 252 -7.74 -37.40 3.28
CA GLY A 252 -6.76 -37.68 4.32
C GLY A 252 -5.31 -37.36 3.93
N ILE A 253 -5.11 -36.43 2.99
CA ILE A 253 -3.79 -36.01 2.50
C ILE A 253 -3.25 -34.89 3.40
N THR A 254 -1.97 -34.95 3.75
CA THR A 254 -1.27 -33.90 4.50
C THR A 254 0.06 -33.57 3.83
N PHE A 255 0.52 -32.34 4.02
CA PHE A 255 1.76 -31.79 3.50
C PHE A 255 2.74 -31.44 4.63
N LYS A 256 2.93 -32.37 5.57
CA LYS A 256 3.76 -32.20 6.80
C LYS A 256 5.22 -31.84 6.57
N ASP A 257 5.66 -31.95 5.33
CA ASP A 257 6.99 -31.61 4.89
C ASP A 257 7.22 -30.12 4.64
N TYR A 258 6.16 -29.31 4.57
CA TYR A 258 6.23 -27.87 4.32
C TYR A 258 5.98 -27.09 5.60
N LEU A 259 6.65 -25.94 5.71
CA LEU A 259 6.34 -24.92 6.70
C LEU A 259 5.40 -23.89 6.08
N VAL A 260 4.34 -23.53 6.80
CA VAL A 260 3.49 -22.39 6.44
C VAL A 260 3.73 -21.21 7.37
N LEU A 261 3.84 -20.02 6.77
CA LEU A 261 3.76 -18.75 7.48
C LEU A 261 2.39 -18.14 7.25
N ASP A 262 1.61 -17.99 8.31
CA ASP A 262 0.37 -17.23 8.24
C ASP A 262 0.67 -15.74 8.44
N GLY A 263 0.24 -14.91 7.49
CA GLY A 263 0.68 -13.52 7.25
C GLY A 263 0.35 -12.47 8.30
N GLY A 264 0.10 -12.88 9.53
CA GLY A 264 -0.18 -12.01 10.65
C GLY A 264 -1.54 -11.33 10.54
N GLY A 265 -1.84 -10.47 11.50
CA GLY A 265 -3.12 -9.76 11.62
C GLY A 265 -4.30 -10.62 12.10
N ARG A 266 -4.71 -10.47 13.36
CA ARG A 266 -6.00 -10.98 13.91
C ARG A 266 -6.39 -12.42 13.48
N LEU A 267 -5.44 -13.36 13.43
CA LEU A 267 -5.72 -14.79 13.22
C LEU A 267 -6.71 -15.32 14.26
N LEU A 268 -6.55 -14.88 15.50
CA LEU A 268 -7.39 -15.23 16.64
C LEU A 268 -7.95 -13.97 17.25
N SER A 269 -9.12 -13.57 16.76
CA SER A 269 -9.85 -12.41 17.28
C SER A 269 -11.25 -12.79 17.71
N GLN A 270 -11.74 -12.22 18.81
CA GLN A 270 -13.14 -12.39 19.22
C GLN A 270 -14.11 -11.88 18.14
N ASP A 271 -13.69 -10.83 17.43
CA ASP A 271 -14.43 -10.29 16.27
C ASP A 271 -14.15 -11.04 14.96
N SER A 272 -13.22 -12.02 14.96
CA SER A 272 -12.90 -12.72 13.72
C SER A 272 -14.10 -13.56 13.29
N THR A 273 -14.42 -13.49 12.01
CA THR A 273 -15.42 -14.38 11.42
C THR A 273 -14.96 -15.83 11.62
N SER A 274 -15.90 -16.77 11.61
CA SER A 274 -15.59 -18.20 11.59
C SER A 274 -14.51 -18.57 10.58
N GLU A 275 -14.39 -17.80 9.50
CA GLU A 275 -13.42 -18.00 8.42
C GLU A 275 -11.95 -17.84 8.85
N THR A 276 -11.61 -16.88 9.72
CA THR A 276 -10.18 -16.69 10.09
C THR A 276 -9.66 -17.84 10.95
N LYS A 277 -10.50 -18.30 11.89
CA LYS A 277 -10.23 -19.49 12.69
C LYS A 277 -10.18 -20.75 11.82
N LEU A 278 -11.15 -20.93 10.91
CA LEU A 278 -11.17 -22.05 9.97
C LEU A 278 -9.95 -22.05 9.06
N ARG A 279 -9.48 -20.87 8.64
CA ARG A 279 -8.24 -20.72 7.88
C ARG A 279 -7.05 -21.27 8.64
N ALA A 280 -6.88 -20.82 9.87
CA ALA A 280 -5.77 -21.23 10.72
C ALA A 280 -5.80 -22.75 11.03
N GLU A 281 -6.98 -23.28 11.35
CA GLU A 281 -7.21 -24.71 11.57
C GLU A 281 -6.93 -25.53 10.30
N GLY A 282 -7.41 -25.06 9.15
CA GLY A 282 -7.19 -25.70 7.86
C GLY A 282 -5.71 -25.75 7.47
N LEU A 283 -4.98 -24.65 7.68
CA LEU A 283 -3.53 -24.62 7.48
C LEU A 283 -2.82 -25.58 8.44
N ALA A 284 -3.18 -25.57 9.72
CA ALA A 284 -2.58 -26.45 10.72
C ALA A 284 -2.83 -27.93 10.40
N GLN A 285 -4.05 -28.31 10.05
CA GLN A 285 -4.40 -29.69 9.68
C GLN A 285 -3.67 -30.14 8.42
N LEU A 286 -3.63 -29.27 7.40
CA LEU A 286 -3.05 -29.62 6.12
C LEU A 286 -1.52 -29.74 6.19
N PHE A 287 -0.84 -28.79 6.83
CA PHE A 287 0.62 -28.69 6.80
C PHE A 287 1.30 -29.20 8.06
N GLY A 288 0.59 -29.34 9.18
CA GLY A 288 1.13 -29.84 10.45
C GLY A 288 2.17 -28.94 11.14
N ARG A 289 2.78 -27.97 10.43
CA ARG A 289 3.76 -27.02 10.93
C ARG A 289 3.41 -25.61 10.47
N VAL A 290 3.05 -24.75 11.41
CA VAL A 290 2.65 -23.37 11.13
C VAL A 290 3.42 -22.42 12.03
N ILE A 291 3.92 -21.32 11.46
CA ILE A 291 4.31 -20.15 12.24
C ILE A 291 3.27 -19.07 11.97
N ALA A 292 2.60 -18.65 13.03
CA ALA A 292 1.71 -17.50 13.01
C ALA A 292 2.58 -16.23 13.19
N LEU A 293 2.74 -15.46 12.12
CA LEU A 293 3.60 -14.26 12.11
C LEU A 293 3.09 -13.18 13.08
N PRO A 294 3.93 -12.19 13.45
CA PRO A 294 3.63 -11.25 14.53
C PRO A 294 2.26 -10.59 14.40
N GLN A 295 1.38 -10.85 15.37
CA GLN A 295 0.02 -10.34 15.33
C GLN A 295 -0.58 -10.11 16.72
N PHE A 296 -1.78 -9.53 16.73
CA PHE A 296 -2.54 -9.33 17.95
C PHE A 296 -3.46 -10.53 18.21
N PHE A 297 -3.49 -11.02 19.44
CA PHE A 297 -4.33 -12.12 19.87
C PHE A 297 -5.37 -11.63 20.90
N ASP A 298 -6.65 -11.79 20.58
CA ASP A 298 -7.78 -11.50 21.47
C ASP A 298 -8.76 -12.68 21.58
N ALA A 299 -8.37 -13.86 21.10
CA ALA A 299 -9.08 -15.11 21.29
C ALA A 299 -8.10 -16.26 21.63
N PRO A 300 -8.57 -17.33 22.30
CA PRO A 300 -7.73 -18.48 22.65
C PRO A 300 -7.06 -19.12 21.43
N ILE A 301 -5.89 -19.72 21.68
CA ILE A 301 -5.12 -20.48 20.69
C ILE A 301 -5.92 -21.63 20.07
N ILE A 302 -5.47 -22.07 18.88
CA ILE A 302 -6.05 -23.22 18.21
C ILE A 302 -5.52 -24.49 18.83
N ASP A 303 -6.44 -25.31 19.34
CA ASP A 303 -6.15 -26.68 19.76
C ASP A 303 -6.44 -27.62 18.58
N CYS A 304 -5.39 -27.91 17.79
CA CYS A 304 -5.47 -28.87 16.70
C CYS A 304 -4.50 -30.04 16.96
N PRO A 305 -5.01 -31.20 17.42
CA PRO A 305 -4.17 -32.35 17.78
C PRO A 305 -3.24 -32.79 16.65
N GLY A 306 -1.96 -32.99 16.99
CA GLY A 306 -0.94 -33.42 16.03
C GLY A 306 -0.42 -32.33 15.10
N THR A 307 -0.70 -31.06 15.42
CA THR A 307 -0.13 -29.89 14.74
C THR A 307 0.84 -29.17 15.66
N ASP A 308 1.85 -28.55 15.06
CA ASP A 308 2.84 -27.71 15.73
C ASP A 308 2.67 -26.27 15.22
N ILE A 309 2.07 -25.42 16.05
CA ILE A 309 1.86 -24.00 15.76
C ILE A 309 2.73 -23.17 16.70
N GLU A 310 3.61 -22.35 16.14
CA GLU A 310 4.36 -21.34 16.89
C GLU A 310 3.78 -19.96 16.67
N TYR A 311 3.53 -19.25 17.76
CA TYR A 311 2.86 -17.96 17.75
C TYR A 311 3.85 -16.82 17.98
N PHE A 312 3.76 -15.78 17.15
CA PHE A 312 4.43 -14.51 17.39
C PHE A 312 3.41 -13.40 17.62
N SER A 313 3.65 -12.55 18.62
CA SER A 313 2.81 -11.40 18.92
C SER A 313 3.50 -10.07 18.60
N ASN A 314 2.73 -9.12 18.05
CA ASN A 314 3.19 -7.75 17.79
C ASN A 314 2.99 -6.77 18.96
N GLU A 315 2.46 -7.25 20.09
CA GLU A 315 2.41 -6.52 21.35
C GLU A 315 2.72 -7.42 22.55
N LYS A 316 2.80 -6.86 23.77
CA LYS A 316 3.39 -7.53 24.94
C LYS A 316 2.44 -7.74 26.13
N HIS A 317 1.19 -7.28 26.04
CA HIS A 317 0.33 -7.14 27.20
C HIS A 317 -0.96 -7.95 27.08
N GLN A 318 -1.74 -7.72 26.03
CA GLN A 318 -3.08 -8.32 25.94
C GLN A 318 -3.05 -9.72 25.34
N SER A 319 -2.27 -9.92 24.29
CA SER A 319 -2.06 -11.22 23.64
C SER A 319 -1.57 -12.27 24.62
N VAL A 320 -0.76 -11.89 25.61
CA VAL A 320 -0.26 -12.81 26.64
C VAL A 320 -1.41 -13.42 27.47
N GLN A 321 -2.57 -12.77 27.54
CA GLN A 321 -3.75 -13.31 28.21
C GLN A 321 -4.39 -14.46 27.40
N TYR A 322 -4.25 -14.43 26.08
CA TYR A 322 -4.90 -15.37 25.16
C TYR A 322 -3.94 -16.43 24.57
N CYS A 323 -2.66 -16.07 24.43
CA CYS A 323 -1.56 -16.90 23.96
C CYS A 323 -0.29 -16.59 24.78
N PRO A 324 -0.19 -17.11 26.02
CA PRO A 324 0.96 -16.87 26.90
C PRO A 324 2.31 -17.31 26.33
N GLU A 325 2.31 -18.27 25.41
CA GLU A 325 3.49 -18.81 24.73
C GLU A 325 3.93 -17.99 23.52
N ALA A 326 3.17 -16.96 23.11
CA ALA A 326 3.53 -16.13 21.98
C ALA A 326 4.87 -15.42 22.20
N THR A 327 5.77 -15.53 21.23
CA THR A 327 7.04 -14.80 21.25
C THR A 327 6.82 -13.39 20.70
N PHE A 328 7.26 -12.37 21.42
CA PHE A 328 7.18 -11.00 20.91
C PHE A 328 8.08 -10.79 19.69
N CYS A 329 7.55 -10.15 18.66
CA CYS A 329 8.32 -9.57 17.56
C CYS A 329 7.62 -8.32 17.06
N HIS A 330 8.36 -7.34 16.53
CA HIS A 330 7.73 -6.17 15.91
C HIS A 330 6.84 -6.60 14.74
N ASP A 331 5.80 -5.80 14.47
CA ASP A 331 4.96 -5.99 13.29
C ASP A 331 5.82 -5.92 12.01
N LEU A 332 5.59 -6.83 11.05
CA LEU A 332 6.39 -6.93 9.83
C LEU A 332 6.24 -5.71 8.92
N ALA A 333 5.21 -4.87 9.10
CA ALA A 333 5.14 -3.57 8.45
C ALA A 333 6.35 -2.65 8.79
N PHE A 334 6.96 -2.81 9.97
CA PHE A 334 8.19 -2.09 10.32
C PHE A 334 9.44 -2.60 9.58
N TYR A 335 9.37 -3.75 8.93
CA TYR A 335 10.48 -4.30 8.14
C TYR A 335 10.56 -3.67 6.75
N LEU A 336 9.51 -2.97 6.32
CA LEU A 336 9.46 -2.31 5.02
C LEU A 336 10.63 -1.34 4.85
N GLN A 337 11.35 -1.54 3.76
CA GLN A 337 12.22 -0.52 3.21
C GLN A 337 11.35 0.57 2.59
N VAL A 338 11.15 1.64 3.35
CA VAL A 338 10.49 2.84 2.83
C VAL A 338 11.29 3.30 1.62
N PRO A 339 10.66 3.49 0.44
CA PRO A 339 11.38 4.03 -0.70
C PRO A 339 11.99 5.36 -0.28
N ALA A 340 13.18 5.69 -0.77
CA ALA A 340 13.84 6.97 -0.50
C ALA A 340 13.08 8.12 -1.19
N LEU A 341 11.80 8.28 -0.87
CA LEU A 341 11.00 9.42 -1.25
C LEU A 341 11.52 10.56 -0.38
N THR A 342 12.38 11.35 -1.00
CA THR A 342 12.81 12.65 -0.50
C THR A 342 11.59 13.31 0.13
N ARG A 343 11.68 13.56 1.44
CA ARG A 343 10.75 14.41 2.17
C ARG A 343 10.49 15.63 1.29
N LEU A 344 9.25 15.83 0.87
CA LEU A 344 8.91 17.04 0.14
C LEU A 344 9.07 18.19 1.12
N ASP A 345 10.09 19.03 0.93
CA ASP A 345 10.33 20.22 1.76
C ASP A 345 9.13 21.18 1.74
N SER A 346 8.25 21.05 0.73
CA SER A 346 6.99 21.76 0.56
C SER A 346 5.77 20.91 0.94
N ALA A 347 5.79 20.22 2.08
CA ALA A 347 4.64 19.45 2.55
C ALA A 347 3.39 20.36 2.68
N LEU A 348 2.24 19.89 2.17
CA LEU A 348 0.96 20.58 2.03
C LEU A 348 0.21 20.83 3.36
N GLY A 349 0.85 20.57 4.51
CA GLY A 349 0.23 20.72 5.83
C GLY A 349 -0.17 19.38 6.47
N GLU A 350 -1.38 19.31 7.01
CA GLU A 350 -1.88 18.19 7.82
C GLU A 350 -2.74 17.24 6.99
N GLY A 351 -2.57 15.92 7.17
CA GLY A 351 -3.38 14.89 6.53
C GLY A 351 -4.19 14.11 7.56
N PHE A 352 -5.48 13.89 7.28
CA PHE A 352 -6.42 13.20 8.16
C PHE A 352 -6.85 11.89 7.50
N PHE A 353 -6.53 10.76 8.15
CA PHE A 353 -6.67 9.41 7.59
C PHE A 353 -7.34 8.47 8.60
N PHE A 354 -8.57 8.77 8.96
CA PHE A 354 -9.37 7.97 9.89
C PHE A 354 -10.19 6.90 9.17
N SER A 355 -10.42 5.80 9.87
CA SER A 355 -11.44 4.82 9.49
C SER A 355 -12.81 5.48 9.42
N GLU A 356 -13.69 4.98 8.53
CA GLU A 356 -15.07 5.47 8.41
C GLU A 356 -15.82 5.50 9.75
N ASN A 357 -15.52 4.55 10.65
CA ASN A 357 -16.15 4.43 11.96
C ASN A 357 -15.48 5.32 13.02
N GLY A 358 -14.15 5.40 13.02
CA GLY A 358 -13.41 6.19 14.01
C GLY A 358 -13.61 7.69 13.82
N GLY A 359 -13.78 8.14 12.57
CA GLY A 359 -13.94 9.55 12.30
C GLY A 359 -15.20 10.18 12.90
N ARG A 360 -16.27 9.40 13.08
CA ARG A 360 -17.53 9.89 13.65
C ARG A 360 -17.38 10.44 15.07
N ARG A 361 -16.36 10.01 15.82
CA ARG A 361 -16.10 10.45 17.21
C ARG A 361 -15.36 11.79 17.30
N LEU A 362 -14.76 12.25 16.22
CA LEU A 362 -13.94 13.47 16.19
C LEU A 362 -14.69 14.68 15.60
N GLY A 363 -16.00 14.54 15.35
CA GLY A 363 -16.86 15.62 14.85
C GLY A 363 -16.40 16.16 13.50
N ASP A 364 -16.37 17.49 13.38
CA ASP A 364 -16.08 18.20 12.12
C ASP A 364 -14.69 17.92 11.54
N ILE A 365 -13.72 17.50 12.37
CA ILE A 365 -12.36 17.15 11.93
C ILE A 365 -12.42 16.03 10.88
N CYS A 366 -13.37 15.10 11.01
CA CYS A 366 -13.45 13.95 10.11
C CYS A 366 -14.24 14.19 8.84
N LYS A 367 -14.85 15.37 8.68
CA LYS A 367 -15.48 15.75 7.40
C LYS A 367 -14.49 15.74 6.23
N TYR A 368 -13.21 15.94 6.53
CA TYR A 368 -12.11 15.95 5.55
C TYR A 368 -11.19 14.73 5.67
N SER A 369 -11.59 13.74 6.48
CA SER A 369 -10.83 12.51 6.62
C SER A 369 -10.92 11.67 5.36
N PHE A 370 -9.80 11.04 4.99
CA PHE A 370 -9.71 10.12 3.88
C PHE A 370 -9.28 8.74 4.40
N ASP A 371 -10.20 7.78 4.46
CA ASP A 371 -9.88 6.42 4.85
C ASP A 371 -9.12 5.72 3.71
N LEU A 372 -7.81 5.52 3.84
CA LEU A 372 -7.00 4.92 2.78
C LEU A 372 -7.28 3.44 2.58
N ALA A 373 -7.67 2.73 3.64
CA ALA A 373 -7.79 1.27 3.64
C ALA A 373 -8.62 0.70 2.46
N PRO A 374 -9.81 1.23 2.13
CA PRO A 374 -10.68 0.63 1.09
C PRO A 374 -10.20 0.82 -0.36
N TYR A 375 -9.19 1.66 -0.61
CA TYR A 375 -8.73 2.00 -1.96
C TYR A 375 -7.76 0.97 -2.58
N GLY A 376 -7.47 -0.10 -1.84
CA GLY A 376 -6.66 -1.20 -2.29
C GLY A 376 -6.95 -2.45 -1.47
N ASN A 377 -6.17 -3.48 -1.70
CA ASN A 377 -6.23 -4.73 -0.96
C ASN A 377 -4.82 -5.13 -0.50
N HIS A 378 -4.73 -6.21 0.27
CA HIS A 378 -3.47 -6.77 0.75
C HIS A 378 -2.43 -7.10 -0.34
N MET A 379 -2.84 -7.27 -1.60
CA MET A 379 -1.95 -7.51 -2.75
C MET A 379 -1.56 -6.23 -3.51
N SER A 380 -2.13 -5.08 -3.13
CA SER A 380 -1.87 -3.80 -3.78
C SER A 380 -0.48 -3.26 -3.42
N SER A 381 0.14 -2.49 -4.32
CA SER A 381 1.44 -1.86 -4.07
C SER A 381 1.35 -0.88 -2.89
N THR A 382 2.35 -0.89 -2.00
CA THR A 382 2.43 0.06 -0.88
C THR A 382 2.94 1.44 -1.29
N ALA A 383 3.56 1.57 -2.48
CA ALA A 383 4.23 2.79 -2.92
C ALA A 383 3.33 4.03 -2.90
N LEU A 384 2.06 3.88 -3.31
CA LEU A 384 1.10 4.98 -3.31
C LEU A 384 0.70 5.41 -1.90
N ILE A 385 0.63 4.50 -0.91
CA ILE A 385 0.40 4.88 0.49
C ILE A 385 1.50 5.84 0.92
N PHE A 386 2.76 5.47 0.70
CA PHE A 386 3.90 6.33 1.03
C PHE A 386 3.88 7.64 0.24
N GLU A 387 3.53 7.62 -1.05
CA GLU A 387 3.43 8.84 -1.85
C GLU A 387 2.37 9.81 -1.29
N MET A 388 1.18 9.31 -0.97
CA MET A 388 0.08 10.10 -0.41
C MET A 388 0.47 10.69 0.94
N LEU A 389 1.02 9.87 1.85
CA LEU A 389 1.48 10.33 3.16
C LEU A 389 2.65 11.31 3.05
N ASN A 390 3.49 11.21 2.02
CA ASN A 390 4.64 12.09 1.87
C ASN A 390 4.24 13.56 1.65
N ARG A 391 3.04 13.79 1.12
CA ARG A 391 2.51 15.13 0.84
C ARG A 391 2.25 15.94 2.11
N TYR A 392 2.12 15.29 3.26
CA TYR A 392 1.78 15.94 4.52
C TYR A 392 2.99 16.01 5.47
N SER A 393 3.03 17.02 6.33
CA SER A 393 4.02 17.15 7.40
C SER A 393 3.59 16.43 8.67
N ALA A 394 2.28 16.43 8.93
CA ALA A 394 1.67 15.76 10.07
C ALA A 394 0.51 14.86 9.62
N ILE A 395 0.34 13.73 10.30
CA ILE A 395 -0.65 12.68 9.99
C ILE A 395 -1.51 12.43 11.22
N TYR A 396 -2.83 12.56 11.06
CA TYR A 396 -3.83 12.26 12.08
C TYR A 396 -4.59 11.01 11.66
N THR A 397 -4.60 9.97 12.48
CA THR A 397 -5.19 8.67 12.09
C THR A 397 -5.55 7.82 13.30
N ASP A 398 -6.54 6.94 13.15
CA ASP A 398 -6.82 5.81 14.05
C ASP A 398 -6.38 4.46 13.44
N ARG A 399 -5.87 4.47 12.20
CA ARG A 399 -5.39 3.30 11.48
C ARG A 399 -3.92 3.07 11.85
N VAL A 400 -3.66 2.03 12.66
CA VAL A 400 -2.30 1.74 13.17
C VAL A 400 -1.25 1.63 12.06
N TYR A 401 -1.59 1.02 10.92
CA TYR A 401 -0.66 0.84 9.82
C TYR A 401 -0.36 2.11 9.03
N ILE A 402 -1.32 3.04 8.93
CA ILE A 402 -1.05 4.39 8.40
C ILE A 402 -0.10 5.14 9.33
N ALA A 403 -0.30 5.02 10.65
CA ALA A 403 0.62 5.60 11.62
C ALA A 403 2.03 4.99 11.54
N ILE A 404 2.16 3.67 11.34
CA ILE A 404 3.45 2.99 11.13
C ILE A 404 4.15 3.55 9.89
N ALA A 405 3.46 3.58 8.74
CA ALA A 405 4.03 4.09 7.49
C ALA A 405 4.50 5.55 7.64
N ALA A 406 3.66 6.42 8.23
CA ALA A 406 4.00 7.81 8.49
C ALA A 406 5.18 7.99 9.47
N ALA A 407 5.24 7.15 10.51
CA ALA A 407 6.30 7.17 11.51
C ALA A 407 7.65 6.79 10.90
N MET A 408 7.67 5.77 10.03
CA MET A 408 8.87 5.34 9.29
C MET A 408 9.36 6.39 8.30
N MET A 409 8.50 7.31 7.87
CA MET A 409 8.85 8.50 7.09
C MET A 409 9.28 9.71 7.94
N GLY A 410 9.24 9.59 9.28
CA GLY A 410 9.60 10.63 10.22
C GLY A 410 8.68 11.85 10.27
N LYS A 411 7.41 11.63 9.89
CA LYS A 411 6.33 12.61 10.03
C LYS A 411 5.96 12.80 11.50
N ASP A 412 5.31 13.91 11.79
CA ASP A 412 4.60 14.09 13.06
C ASP A 412 3.30 13.26 12.97
N VAL A 413 3.05 12.35 13.91
CA VAL A 413 1.91 11.42 13.83
C VAL A 413 1.09 11.49 15.11
N TYR A 414 -0.21 11.68 14.95
CA TYR A 414 -1.20 11.68 16.03
C TYR A 414 -2.08 10.45 15.86
N LEU A 415 -1.73 9.39 16.60
CA LEU A 415 -2.38 8.09 16.55
C LEU A 415 -3.50 8.03 17.59
N PHE A 416 -4.74 8.06 17.14
CA PHE A 416 -5.91 8.00 17.99
C PHE A 416 -6.24 6.56 18.36
N SER A 417 -6.69 6.36 19.60
CA SER A 417 -7.23 5.08 20.05
C SER A 417 -8.50 4.73 19.25
N CYS A 418 -8.47 3.62 18.53
CA CYS A 418 -9.68 2.99 18.00
C CYS A 418 -10.34 2.11 19.09
N SER A 419 -11.52 1.54 18.80
CA SER A 419 -12.24 0.65 19.73
C SER A 419 -11.47 -0.62 20.10
N SER A 420 -10.47 -1.02 19.32
CA SER A 420 -9.59 -2.14 19.65
C SER A 420 -8.36 -1.65 20.41
N ASP A 421 -8.11 -2.24 21.57
CA ASP A 421 -6.92 -2.00 22.40
C ASP A 421 -5.59 -2.37 21.71
N ARG A 422 -5.67 -3.09 20.58
CA ARG A 422 -4.56 -3.43 19.68
C ARG A 422 -3.65 -2.24 19.38
N THR A 423 -4.21 -1.09 19.02
CA THR A 423 -3.42 0.09 18.64
C THR A 423 -2.58 0.59 19.81
N ALA A 424 -3.13 0.57 21.03
CA ALA A 424 -2.40 0.93 22.24
C ALA A 424 -1.28 -0.08 22.56
N GLY A 425 -1.55 -1.37 22.35
CA GLY A 425 -0.57 -2.45 22.50
C GLY A 425 0.64 -2.28 21.60
N ILE A 426 0.42 -2.11 20.29
CA ILE A 426 1.49 -1.89 19.29
C ILE A 426 2.22 -0.57 19.57
N TYR A 427 1.50 0.49 19.93
CA TYR A 427 2.13 1.77 20.27
C TYR A 427 3.09 1.61 21.45
N THR A 428 2.64 0.96 22.52
CA THR A 428 3.43 0.77 23.74
C THR A 428 4.61 -0.16 23.51
N ALA A 429 4.40 -1.26 22.78
CA ALA A 429 5.42 -2.29 22.58
C ALA A 429 6.50 -1.88 21.57
N THR A 430 6.14 -1.11 20.53
CA THR A 430 7.05 -0.79 19.43
C THR A 430 7.15 0.71 19.17
N ILE A 431 6.05 1.45 19.01
CA ILE A 431 6.13 2.82 18.46
C ILE A 431 6.78 3.80 19.46
N LYS A 432 6.31 3.83 20.71
CA LYS A 432 6.67 4.83 21.73
C LYS A 432 8.18 4.96 21.96
N GLY A 433 8.92 3.84 21.92
CA GLY A 433 10.36 3.81 22.16
C GLY A 433 11.23 4.03 20.92
N ASN A 434 10.66 3.95 19.72
CA ASN A 434 11.41 3.93 18.46
C ASN A 434 11.08 5.11 17.53
N TYR A 435 9.89 5.71 17.67
CA TYR A 435 9.41 6.81 16.82
C TYR A 435 8.90 7.96 17.68
N PRO A 436 9.78 8.88 18.13
CA PRO A 436 9.45 9.89 19.13
C PRO A 436 8.49 10.98 18.66
N LYS A 437 8.20 11.04 17.35
CA LYS A 437 7.25 11.99 16.75
C LYS A 437 5.82 11.43 16.66
N VAL A 438 5.60 10.23 17.19
CA VAL A 438 4.28 9.63 17.26
C VAL A 438 3.71 9.87 18.65
N GLU A 439 2.59 10.57 18.71
CA GLU A 439 1.81 10.80 19.91
C GLU A 439 0.57 9.91 19.88
N PHE A 440 0.34 9.16 20.97
CA PHE A 440 -0.87 8.36 21.14
C PHE A 440 -1.94 9.17 21.88
N ILE A 441 -3.07 9.40 21.21
CA ILE A 441 -4.19 10.18 21.75
C ILE A 441 -5.30 9.23 22.18
N ASN A 442 -5.57 9.20 23.48
CA ASN A 442 -6.67 8.43 24.05
C ASN A 442 -7.97 9.24 23.92
N SER A 443 -8.76 8.94 22.89
CA SER A 443 -10.06 9.56 22.65
C SER A 443 -11.15 8.72 23.34
N ARG A 444 -11.35 8.95 24.64
CA ARG A 444 -12.49 8.41 25.39
C ARG A 444 -13.64 9.38 25.41
#